data_AF-H4F2I9-F1
#
_entry.id   AF-H4F2I9-F1
#
_cell.length_a   1.000
_cell.length_b   1.000
_cell.length_c   1.000
_cell.angle_alpha   90.00
_cell.angle_beta   90.00
_cell.angle_gamma   90.00
#
_symmetry.space_group_name_H-M   'P 1'
#
loop_
_entity.id
_entity.type
_entity.pdbx_description
1 polymer ?
#
loop_
_entity_poly.entity_id
_entity_poly.type
_entity_poly.pdbx_seq_one_letter_code
_entity_poly.pdbx_strand_id
1 'polypeptide(L)'
;MKSLVAIPQALLLVLFSATAISLFLSLLGPFFKDLDELSRILLRVLFYTSPITYPMSAVPERFAVYLWVNPMTVLAEGVRNSFVFGLAPYPFSYVVMLVSSIALVGVGMWLYSRLKGPIVDVV
;
A
#
# COMPACT_ATOMS: atom_id res chain seq x y z
N MET A 1 7.79 -11.94 -23.10
CA MET A 1 7.91 -10.46 -23.03
C MET A 1 6.87 -9.78 -22.15
N LYS A 2 5.58 -10.20 -22.14
CA LYS A 2 4.54 -9.61 -21.26
C LYS A 2 4.89 -9.65 -19.76
N SER A 3 5.59 -10.68 -19.30
CA SER A 3 5.96 -10.84 -17.88
C SER A 3 7.05 -9.88 -17.38
N LEU A 4 7.85 -9.27 -18.27
CA LEU A 4 8.86 -8.29 -17.86
C LEU A 4 8.26 -6.91 -17.55
N VAL A 5 7.14 -6.56 -18.21
CA VAL A 5 6.44 -5.27 -18.01
C VAL A 5 5.66 -5.25 -16.69
N ALA A 6 5.32 -6.43 -16.15
CA ALA A 6 4.57 -6.56 -14.92
C ALA A 6 5.32 -6.00 -13.68
N ILE A 7 6.66 -6.06 -13.66
CA ILE A 7 7.44 -5.53 -12.54
C ILE A 7 7.39 -4.00 -12.47
N PRO A 8 7.76 -3.24 -13.52
CA PRO A 8 7.64 -1.78 -13.48
C PRO A 8 6.23 -1.32 -13.14
N GLN A 9 5.20 -2.00 -13.66
CA GLN A 9 3.81 -1.70 -13.34
C GLN A 9 3.50 -1.94 -11.85
N ALA A 10 3.93 -3.06 -11.27
CA ALA A 10 3.73 -3.36 -9.85
C ALA A 10 4.43 -2.33 -8.96
N LEU A 11 5.66 -1.96 -9.32
CA LEU A 11 6.45 -0.98 -8.59
C LEU A 11 5.80 0.40 -8.62
N LEU A 12 5.37 0.87 -9.80
CA LEU A 12 4.67 2.14 -9.94
C LEU A 12 3.40 2.18 -9.10
N LEU A 13 2.63 1.09 -9.07
CA LEU A 13 1.42 1.00 -8.28
C LEU A 13 1.70 1.05 -6.78
N VAL A 14 2.75 0.37 -6.33
CA VAL A 14 3.22 0.46 -4.93
C VAL A 14 3.68 1.86 -4.58
N LEU A 15 4.49 2.50 -5.43
CA LEU A 15 4.99 3.86 -5.19
C LEU A 15 3.85 4.87 -5.12
N PHE A 16 2.86 4.73 -6.00
CA PHE A 16 1.65 5.55 -5.97
C PHE A 16 0.87 5.34 -4.68
N SER A 17 0.68 4.09 -4.26
CA SER A 17 -0.02 3.76 -3.02
C SER A 17 0.73 4.24 -1.77
N ALA A 18 2.05 4.09 -1.74
CA ALA A 18 2.90 4.62 -0.68
C ALA A 18 2.81 6.14 -0.60
N THR A 19 2.82 6.84 -1.75
CA THR A 19 2.61 8.29 -1.80
C THR A 19 1.24 8.69 -1.27
N ALA A 20 0.18 7.97 -1.64
CA ALA A 20 -1.16 8.22 -1.15
C ALA A 20 -1.26 8.08 0.38
N ILE A 21 -0.66 7.03 0.94
CA ILE A 21 -0.60 6.79 2.39
C ILE A 21 0.23 7.87 3.08
N SER A 22 1.41 8.22 2.56
CA SER A 22 2.27 9.26 3.12
C SER A 22 1.61 10.63 3.12
N LEU A 23 0.87 10.98 2.05
CA LEU A 23 0.10 12.21 1.98
C LEU A 23 -1.01 12.25 3.04
N PHE A 24 -1.68 11.12 3.28
CA PHE A 24 -2.69 11.04 4.31
C PHE A 24 -2.08 11.16 5.72
N LEU A 25 -0.98 10.44 5.98
CA LEU A 25 -0.29 10.48 7.27
C LEU A 25 0.31 11.86 7.57
N SER A 26 0.81 12.59 6.56
CA SER A 26 1.37 13.93 6.78
C SER A 26 0.34 14.94 7.30
N LEU A 27 -0.95 14.74 7.01
CA LEU A 27 -2.04 15.54 7.56
C LEU A 27 -2.29 15.28 9.04
N LEU A 28 -1.96 14.08 9.51
CA LEU A 28 -2.13 13.66 10.90
C LEU A 28 -0.90 14.03 11.75
N GLY A 29 0.28 14.10 11.15
CA GLY A 29 1.57 14.36 11.83
C GLY A 29 1.53 15.49 12.85
N PRO A 30 1.05 16.70 12.51
CA PRO A 30 0.97 17.82 13.46
C PRO A 30 0.16 17.52 14.72
N PHE A 31 -0.85 16.67 14.64
CA PHE A 31 -1.74 16.34 15.75
C PHE A 31 -1.22 15.18 16.62
N PHE A 32 -0.35 14.32 16.08
CA PHE A 32 0.14 13.11 16.74
C PHE A 32 1.67 13.11 16.82
N LYS A 33 2.20 13.47 17.99
CA LYS A 33 3.65 13.54 18.26
C LYS A 33 4.39 12.22 18.03
N ASP A 34 3.71 11.08 18.19
CA ASP A 34 4.29 9.74 18.07
C ASP A 34 4.08 9.11 16.68
N LEU A 35 3.56 9.85 15.70
CA LEU A 35 3.23 9.29 14.39
C LEU A 35 4.45 8.70 13.68
N ASP A 36 5.63 9.28 13.86
CA ASP A 36 6.87 8.77 13.28
C ASP A 36 7.23 7.39 13.84
N GLU A 37 7.15 7.17 15.14
CA GLU A 37 7.43 5.87 15.74
C GLU A 37 6.35 4.84 15.36
N LEU A 38 5.08 5.25 15.36
CA LEU A 38 3.98 4.41 14.90
C LEU A 38 4.17 3.99 13.44
N SER A 39 4.58 4.91 12.55
CA SER A 39 4.83 4.59 11.14
C SER A 39 5.92 3.54 10.98
N ARG A 40 6.99 3.59 11.78
CA ARG A 40 8.08 2.58 11.77
C ARG A 40 7.58 1.21 12.18
N ILE A 41 6.74 1.14 13.22
CA ILE A 41 6.14 -0.12 13.68
C ILE A 41 5.19 -0.66 12.59
N LEU A 42 4.34 0.20 12.04
CA LEU A 42 3.39 -0.17 10.98
C LEU A 42 4.11 -0.70 9.74
N LEU A 43 5.22 -0.08 9.32
CA LEU A 43 6.02 -0.56 8.20
C LEU A 43 6.60 -1.96 8.44
N ARG A 44 7.05 -2.28 9.66
CA ARG A 44 7.49 -3.64 10.01
C ARG A 44 6.33 -4.63 9.92
N VAL A 45 5.18 -4.29 10.50
CA VAL A 45 3.98 -5.14 10.42
C VAL A 45 3.57 -5.34 8.97
N LEU A 46 3.58 -4.27 8.17
CA LEU A 46 3.27 -4.32 6.73
C LEU A 46 4.22 -5.26 5.98
N PHE A 47 5.51 -5.22 6.26
CA PHE A 47 6.48 -6.12 5.65
C PHE A 47 6.23 -7.58 6.05
N TYR A 48 6.12 -7.88 7.34
CA TYR A 48 5.96 -9.26 7.83
C TYR A 48 4.59 -9.88 7.53
N THR A 49 3.55 -9.07 7.36
CA THR A 49 2.24 -9.55 6.92
C THR A 49 2.18 -9.81 5.42
N SER A 50 3.13 -9.33 4.64
CA SER A 50 3.17 -9.65 3.21
C SER A 50 3.78 -11.05 2.97
N PRO A 51 3.31 -11.81 1.97
CA PRO A 51 3.80 -13.15 1.64
C PRO A 51 5.15 -13.09 0.88
N ILE A 52 6.10 -12.31 1.39
CA ILE A 52 7.48 -12.24 0.88
C ILE A 52 8.30 -13.41 1.43
N THR A 53 8.22 -13.64 2.75
CA THR A 53 9.01 -14.66 3.45
C THR A 53 8.34 -16.04 3.48
N TYR A 54 7.07 -16.12 3.12
CA TYR A 54 6.28 -17.36 3.09
C TYR A 54 5.36 -17.39 1.86
N PRO A 55 4.92 -18.58 1.41
CA PRO A 55 3.96 -18.70 0.31
C PRO A 55 2.54 -18.36 0.79
N MET A 56 1.71 -17.78 -0.09
CA MET A 56 0.30 -17.51 0.22
C MET A 56 -0.50 -18.76 0.60
N SER A 57 -0.11 -19.94 0.13
CA SER A 57 -0.75 -21.22 0.48
C SER A 57 -0.60 -21.61 1.96
N ALA A 58 0.36 -21.03 2.69
CA ALA A 58 0.52 -21.27 4.12
C ALA A 58 -0.49 -20.47 4.98
N VAL A 59 -1.18 -19.50 4.38
CA VAL A 59 -2.11 -18.61 5.08
C VAL A 59 -3.50 -19.23 5.10
N PRO A 60 -4.17 -19.31 6.27
CA PRO A 60 -5.56 -19.75 6.34
C PRO A 60 -6.46 -18.89 5.44
N GLU A 61 -7.40 -19.51 4.73
CA GLU A 61 -8.22 -18.86 3.69
C GLU A 61 -8.95 -17.60 4.20
N ARG A 62 -9.43 -17.63 5.45
CA ARG A 62 -10.06 -16.48 6.14
C ARG A 62 -9.17 -15.24 6.21
N PHE A 63 -7.84 -15.41 6.26
CA PHE A 63 -6.89 -14.31 6.39
C PHE A 63 -6.30 -13.87 5.05
N ALA A 64 -6.37 -14.73 4.03
CA ALA A 64 -5.79 -14.45 2.72
C ALA A 64 -6.35 -13.17 2.09
N VAL A 65 -7.65 -12.89 2.29
CA VAL A 65 -8.32 -11.68 1.75
C VAL A 65 -7.72 -10.39 2.34
N TYR A 66 -7.40 -10.36 3.64
CA TYR A 66 -6.82 -9.18 4.28
C TYR A 66 -5.39 -8.91 3.80
N LEU A 67 -4.64 -9.97 3.44
CA LEU A 67 -3.30 -9.79 2.90
C LEU A 67 -3.32 -9.07 1.55
N TRP A 68 -4.36 -9.21 0.75
CA TRP A 68 -4.49 -8.49 -0.53
C TRP A 68 -4.71 -6.98 -0.39
N VAL A 69 -5.12 -6.50 0.79
CA VAL A 69 -5.19 -5.06 1.09
C VAL A 69 -3.79 -4.46 1.25
N ASN A 70 -2.82 -5.27 1.66
CA ASN A 70 -1.44 -4.82 1.83
C ASN A 70 -0.77 -4.59 0.47
N PRO A 71 -0.29 -3.36 0.15
CA PRO A 71 0.33 -3.07 -1.13
C PRO A 71 1.60 -3.88 -1.39
N MET A 72 2.30 -4.32 -0.34
CA MET A 72 3.47 -5.20 -0.45
C MET A 72 3.09 -6.60 -0.95
N THR A 73 1.88 -7.09 -0.63
CA THR A 73 1.39 -8.38 -1.13
C THR A 73 1.18 -8.35 -2.63
N VAL A 74 0.57 -7.28 -3.16
CA VAL A 74 0.35 -7.11 -4.60
C VAL A 74 1.68 -7.10 -5.36
N LEU A 75 2.71 -6.46 -4.79
CA LEU A 75 4.06 -6.48 -5.35
C LEU A 75 4.71 -7.86 -5.29
N ALA A 76 4.71 -8.48 -4.11
CA ALA A 76 5.38 -9.76 -3.88
C ALA A 76 4.79 -10.86 -4.79
N GLU A 77 3.47 -10.98 -4.83
CA GLU A 77 2.77 -11.94 -5.68
C GLU A 77 2.86 -11.55 -7.16
N GLY A 78 2.83 -10.25 -7.49
CA GLY A 78 3.01 -9.78 -8.86
C GLY A 78 4.39 -10.15 -9.43
N VAL A 79 5.44 -9.94 -8.65
CA VAL A 79 6.82 -10.32 -9.00
C VAL A 79 6.95 -11.84 -9.06
N ARG A 80 6.47 -12.57 -8.03
CA ARG A 80 6.56 -14.04 -7.97
C ARG A 80 5.86 -14.68 -9.16
N ASN A 81 4.63 -14.30 -9.47
CA ASN A 81 3.89 -14.85 -10.61
C ASN A 81 4.56 -14.52 -11.95
N SER A 82 5.04 -13.29 -12.11
CA SER A 82 5.64 -12.86 -13.37
C SER A 82 7.02 -13.47 -13.64
N PHE A 83 7.89 -13.53 -12.62
CA PHE A 83 9.27 -14.00 -12.77
C PHE A 83 9.45 -15.50 -12.53
N VAL A 84 8.78 -16.06 -11.53
CA VAL A 84 8.96 -17.48 -11.15
C VAL A 84 8.08 -18.38 -12.00
N PHE A 85 6.81 -18.00 -12.16
CA PHE A 85 5.81 -18.85 -12.84
C PHE A 85 5.51 -18.42 -14.27
N GLY A 86 6.00 -17.27 -14.71
CA GLY A 86 5.70 -16.71 -16.04
C GLY A 86 4.22 -16.35 -16.24
N LEU A 87 3.43 -16.31 -15.16
CA LEU A 87 2.01 -16.01 -15.15
C LEU A 87 1.77 -14.51 -15.12
N ALA A 88 0.64 -14.08 -15.66
CA ALA A 88 0.21 -12.69 -15.52
C ALA A 88 -0.16 -12.40 -14.05
N PRO A 89 0.19 -11.23 -13.51
CA PRO A 89 -0.26 -10.83 -12.18
C PRO A 89 -1.78 -10.69 -12.14
N TYR A 90 -2.38 -10.92 -10.97
CA TYR A 90 -3.82 -10.83 -10.77
C TYR A 90 -4.35 -9.42 -11.09
N PRO A 91 -5.14 -9.22 -12.17
CA PRO A 91 -5.55 -7.88 -12.59
C PRO A 91 -6.46 -7.20 -11.56
N PHE A 92 -7.27 -7.98 -10.86
CA PHE A 92 -8.22 -7.49 -9.86
C PHE A 92 -7.52 -6.77 -8.70
N SER A 93 -6.43 -7.33 -8.16
CA SER A 93 -5.71 -6.71 -7.03
C SER A 93 -5.07 -5.38 -7.43
N TYR A 94 -4.60 -5.26 -8.68
CA TYR A 94 -4.03 -4.01 -9.20
C TYR A 94 -5.09 -2.92 -9.33
N VAL A 95 -6.27 -3.25 -9.84
CA VAL A 95 -7.38 -2.29 -9.98
C VAL A 95 -7.86 -1.84 -8.62
N VAL A 96 -8.08 -2.78 -7.68
CA VAL A 96 -8.50 -2.45 -6.31
C VAL A 96 -7.50 -1.52 -5.65
N MET A 97 -6.19 -1.83 -5.74
CA MET A 97 -5.15 -1.01 -5.15
C MET A 97 -5.04 0.38 -5.79
N LEU A 98 -5.21 0.48 -7.12
CA LEU A 98 -5.21 1.76 -7.81
C LEU A 98 -6.40 2.62 -7.37
N VAL A 99 -7.61 2.05 -7.36
CA VAL A 99 -8.83 2.75 -6.96
C VAL A 99 -8.76 3.18 -5.50
N SER A 100 -8.29 2.31 -4.59
CA SER A 100 -8.15 2.65 -3.17
C SER A 100 -7.13 3.77 -2.97
N SER A 101 -6.02 3.77 -3.71
CA SER A 101 -5.00 4.82 -3.62
C SER A 101 -5.49 6.15 -4.17
N ILE A 102 -6.23 6.16 -5.28
CA ILE A 102 -6.89 7.37 -5.80
C ILE A 102 -7.91 7.90 -4.78
N ALA A 103 -8.74 7.02 -4.22
CA ALA A 103 -9.71 7.39 -3.20
C ALA A 103 -9.03 7.99 -1.96
N LEU A 104 -7.93 7.38 -1.50
CA LEU A 104 -7.17 7.86 -0.34
C LEU A 104 -6.56 9.24 -0.60
N VAL A 105 -6.02 9.47 -1.80
CA VAL A 105 -5.55 10.80 -2.22
C VAL A 105 -6.71 11.80 -2.22
N GLY A 106 -7.86 11.45 -2.79
CA GLY A 106 -9.05 12.32 -2.81
C GLY A 106 -9.53 12.69 -1.40
N VAL A 107 -9.59 11.72 -0.51
CA VAL A 107 -9.92 11.93 0.92
C VAL A 107 -8.86 12.80 1.60
N GLY A 108 -7.58 12.57 1.33
CA GLY A 108 -6.48 13.38 1.86
C GLY A 108 -6.58 14.84 1.41
N MET A 109 -6.82 15.10 0.13
CA MET A 109 -7.00 16.47 -0.38
C MET A 109 -8.23 17.15 0.23
N TRP A 110 -9.34 16.41 0.35
CA TRP A 110 -10.54 16.91 1.01
C TRP A 110 -10.28 17.25 2.48
N LEU A 111 -9.60 16.38 3.21
CA LEU A 111 -9.27 16.59 4.61
C LEU A 111 -8.31 17.76 4.81
N TYR A 112 -7.30 17.90 3.93
CA TYR A 112 -6.39 19.05 3.92
C TYR A 112 -7.15 20.38 3.81
N SER A 113 -8.15 20.45 2.93
CA SER A 113 -8.97 21.66 2.78
C SER A 113 -9.73 22.05 4.05
N ARG A 114 -10.02 21.08 4.93
CA ARG A 114 -10.70 21.28 6.21
C ARG A 114 -9.74 21.57 7.36
N LEU A 115 -8.57 20.94 7.36
CA LEU A 115 -7.58 21.02 8.45
C LEU A 115 -6.53 22.11 8.26
N LYS A 116 -6.52 22.82 7.13
CA LYS A 116 -5.52 23.87 6.86
C LYS A 116 -5.40 24.92 7.97
N GLY A 117 -6.51 25.34 8.57
CA GLY A 117 -6.50 26.25 9.73
C GLY A 117 -5.91 25.60 10.98
N PRO A 118 -6.54 24.53 11.50
CA PRO A 118 -6.05 23.83 12.69
C PRO A 118 -4.60 23.35 12.63
N ILE A 119 -4.09 22.98 11.45
CA ILE A 119 -2.68 22.58 11.29
C ILE A 119 -1.74 23.75 11.61
N VAL A 120 -2.08 24.98 11.20
CA VAL A 120 -1.24 26.16 11.44
C VAL A 120 -1.22 26.54 12.93
N ASP A 121 -2.27 26.22 13.67
CA ASP A 121 -2.35 26.54 15.10
C ASP A 121 -1.55 25.58 16.00
N VAL A 122 -1.22 24.39 15.49
CA VAL A 122 -0.57 23.31 16.25
C VAL A 122 0.93 23.19 15.94
N VAL A 123 1.37 23.65 14.76
CA VAL A 123 2.79 23.69 14.34
C VAL A 123 3.46 24.94 14.89
#